data_AF-A0A351LFW5-F1
#
_entry.id   AF-A0A351LFW5-F1
#
_cell.length_a   1.000
_cell.length_b   1.000
_cell.length_c   1.000
_cell.angle_alpha   90.00
_cell.angle_beta   90.00
_cell.angle_gamma   90.00
#
_symmetry.space_group_name_H-M   'P 1'
#
loop_
_entity.id
_entity.type
_entity.pdbx_description
1 polymer ?
#
loop_
_entity_poly.entity_id
_entity_poly.type
_entity_poly.pdbx_seq_one_letter_code
_entity_poly.pdbx_strand_id
1 'polypeptide(L)'
;MLRTVEGIYQNGQIELTELPQNINSRVQVLVTFLEPGKIDPTKLRQLIDQLETIAGIQQGFEELERGETRPIGDFIQEMQRKYDISG
;
A
#
# COMPACT_ATOMS: atom_id res chain seq x y z
N MET A 1 -0.03 5.48 5.61
CA MET A 1 -0.37 4.42 4.66
C MET A 1 0.30 3.12 5.07
N LEU A 2 -0.46 2.01 5.14
CA LEU A 2 0.10 0.67 5.32
C LEU A 2 0.83 0.25 4.03
N ARG A 3 2.03 -0.31 4.18
CA ARG A 3 2.83 -0.85 3.07
C ARG A 3 3.44 -2.17 3.52
N THR A 4 3.36 -3.17 2.67
CA THR A 4 3.92 -4.48 2.93
C THR A 4 5.12 -4.72 2.04
N VAL A 5 6.23 -5.12 2.66
CA VAL A 5 7.48 -5.44 1.97
C VAL A 5 7.90 -6.83 2.39
N GLU A 6 8.19 -7.68 1.41
CA GLU A 6 8.75 -9.00 1.65
C GLU A 6 10.24 -8.86 2.05
N GLY A 7 10.72 -9.78 2.88
CA GLY A 7 12.11 -9.80 3.29
C GLY A 7 12.58 -11.19 3.67
N ILE A 8 13.89 -11.38 3.66
CA ILE A 8 14.53 -12.63 4.06
C ILE A 8 15.09 -12.45 5.46
N TYR A 9 14.71 -13.34 6.38
CA TYR A 9 15.30 -13.39 7.71
C TYR A 9 16.51 -14.32 7.72
N GLN A 10 17.67 -13.80 8.14
CA GLN A 10 18.88 -14.58 8.31
C GLN A 10 19.71 -14.02 9.48
N ASN A 11 20.12 -14.89 10.41
CA ASN A 11 21.03 -14.55 11.52
C ASN A 11 20.58 -13.35 12.38
N GLY A 12 19.27 -13.21 12.63
CA GLY A 12 18.76 -12.08 13.42
C GLY A 12 18.53 -10.79 12.62
N GLN A 13 18.84 -10.79 11.31
CA GLN A 13 18.65 -9.65 10.42
C GLN A 13 17.53 -9.94 9.42
N ILE A 14 16.80 -8.90 9.01
CA ILE A 14 15.79 -8.95 7.95
C ILE A 14 16.34 -8.12 6.79
N GLU A 15 16.59 -8.79 5.67
CA GLU A 15 16.97 -8.15 4.42
C GLU A 15 15.70 -7.89 3.60
N LEU A 16 15.34 -6.63 3.45
CA LEU A 16 14.17 -6.24 2.65
C LEU A 16 14.48 -6.42 1.16
N THR A 17 13.54 -6.97 0.41
CA THR A 17 13.69 -7.13 -1.05
C THR A 17 13.59 -5.79 -1.79
N GLU A 18 12.92 -4.81 -1.17
CA GLU A 18 12.82 -3.44 -1.62
C GLU A 18 12.77 -2.46 -0.45
N LEU A 19 13.24 -1.23 -0.65
CA LEU A 19 13.09 -0.18 0.35
C LEU A 19 11.71 0.46 0.21
N PRO A 20 10.88 0.48 1.27
CA PRO A 20 9.59 1.12 1.18
C PRO A 20 9.76 2.63 0.94
N GLN A 21 9.06 3.16 -0.05
CA GLN A 21 9.09 4.58 -0.39
C GLN A 21 7.98 5.34 0.37
N ASN A 22 8.19 6.64 0.59
CA ASN A 22 7.20 7.55 1.21
C ASN A 22 6.74 7.12 2.62
N ILE A 23 7.63 6.51 3.40
CA ILE A 23 7.44 6.25 4.83
C ILE A 23 8.19 7.29 5.66
N ASN A 24 7.58 7.70 6.77
CA ASN A 24 8.20 8.61 7.73
C ASN A 24 9.49 8.01 8.30
N SER A 25 10.41 8.89 8.74
CA SER A 25 11.71 8.50 9.31
C SER A 25 11.62 7.61 10.55
N ARG A 26 10.47 7.60 11.23
CA ARG A 26 10.17 6.71 12.36
C ARG A 26 8.75 6.16 12.21
N VAL A 27 8.65 4.86 11.98
CA VAL A 27 7.38 4.13 11.87
C VAL A 27 7.46 2.83 12.68
N GLN A 28 6.32 2.41 13.24
CA GLN A 28 6.18 1.10 13.86
C GLN A 28 5.98 0.04 12.77
N VAL A 29 6.62 -1.11 12.93
CA VAL A 29 6.50 -2.26 12.00
C VAL A 29 6.00 -3.50 12.74
N LEU A 30 5.29 -4.37 12.01
CA LEU A 30 4.93 -5.71 12.45
C LEU A 30 5.72 -6.72 11.61
N VAL A 31 6.34 -7.70 12.26
CA VAL A 31 7.10 -8.76 11.57
C VAL A 31 6.47 -10.10 11.90
N THR A 32 6.17 -10.88 10.86
CA THR A 32 5.65 -12.24 10.97
C THR A 32 6.61 -13.19 10.27
N PHE A 33 7.11 -14.21 10.99
CA PHE A 33 7.97 -15.24 10.41
C PHE A 33 7.12 -16.32 9.77
N LEU A 34 7.36 -16.58 8.49
CA LEU A 34 6.62 -17.56 7.71
C LEU A 34 7.43 -18.85 7.63
N GLU A 35 6.85 -19.95 8.13
CA GLU A 35 7.45 -21.27 7.96
C GLU A 35 7.23 -21.78 6.52
N PRO A 36 8.29 -22.18 5.79
CA PRO A 36 8.15 -22.73 4.45
C PRO A 36 7.18 -23.91 4.42
N GLY A 37 6.24 -23.87 3.47
CA GLY A 37 5.26 -24.95 3.27
C GLY A 37 4.12 -25.03 4.29
N LYS A 38 4.08 -24.15 5.30
CA LYS A 38 2.95 -24.05 6.25
C LYS A 38 1.88 -23.08 5.82
N ILE A 39 2.24 -22.08 5.02
CA ILE A 39 1.36 -21.01 4.55
C ILE A 39 1.41 -21.02 3.03
N ASP A 40 0.23 -20.95 2.41
CA ASP A 40 0.09 -20.71 0.98
C ASP A 40 0.49 -19.26 0.67
N PRO A 41 1.59 -19.02 -0.07
CA PRO A 41 2.06 -17.67 -0.35
C PRO A 41 1.02 -16.83 -1.10
N THR A 42 0.17 -17.45 -1.90
CA THR A 42 -0.87 -16.77 -2.68
C THR A 42 -1.94 -16.20 -1.76
N LYS A 43 -2.39 -16.99 -0.78
CA LYS A 43 -3.38 -16.54 0.20
C LYS A 43 -2.85 -15.45 1.11
N LEU A 44 -1.56 -15.53 1.46
CA LEU A 44 -0.93 -14.49 2.25
C LEU A 44 -0.86 -13.16 1.49
N ARG A 45 -0.46 -13.19 0.21
CA ARG A 45 -0.47 -12.00 -0.65
C ARG A 45 -1.87 -11.41 -0.80
N GLN A 46 -2.89 -12.25 -0.99
CA GLN A 46 -4.27 -11.78 -1.03
C GLN A 46 -4.72 -11.09 0.26
N LEU A 47 -4.34 -11.63 1.43
CA LEU A 47 -4.64 -10.99 2.71
C LEU A 47 -3.92 -9.64 2.85
N ILE A 48 -2.67 -9.56 2.41
CA ILE A 48 -1.88 -8.33 2.39
C ILE A 48 -2.57 -7.27 1.52
N ASP A 49 -2.96 -7.63 0.29
CA ASP A 49 -3.65 -6.72 -0.63
C ASP A 49 -4.97 -6.19 -0.03
N GLN A 50 -5.70 -7.05 0.68
CA GLN A 50 -6.91 -6.66 1.40
C GLN A 50 -6.62 -5.63 2.50
N LEU A 51 -5.58 -5.85 3.30
CA LEU A 51 -5.20 -4.93 4.37
C LEU A 51 -4.75 -3.57 3.81
N GLU A 52 -3.99 -3.55 2.71
CA GLU A 52 -3.59 -2.31 2.04
C GLU A 52 -4.80 -1.57 1.45
N THR A 53 -5.75 -2.30 0.87
CA THR A 53 -7.00 -1.73 0.35
C THR A 53 -7.80 -1.06 1.47
N ILE A 54 -7.98 -1.73 2.61
CA ILE A 54 -8.70 -1.17 3.77
C ILE A 54 -7.99 0.10 4.26
N ALA A 55 -6.67 0.07 4.38
CA ALA A 55 -5.89 1.24 4.81
C ALA A 55 -6.02 2.42 3.82
N GLY A 56 -6.02 2.14 2.51
CA GLY A 56 -6.22 3.16 1.48
C GLY A 56 -7.62 3.78 1.54
N ILE A 57 -8.66 2.98 1.78
CA ILE A 57 -10.03 3.48 1.96
C ILE A 57 -10.13 4.38 3.20
N GLN A 58 -9.56 3.95 4.33
CA GLN A 58 -9.54 4.74 5.57
C GLN A 58 -8.85 6.10 5.35
N GLN A 59 -7.70 6.10 4.68
CA GLN A 59 -7.02 7.35 4.32
C GLN A 59 -7.92 8.26 3.45
N GLY A 60 -8.60 7.69 2.46
CA GLY A 60 -9.54 8.45 1.63
C GLY A 60 -10.63 9.12 2.46
N PHE A 61 -11.18 8.45 3.48
CA PHE A 61 -12.13 9.06 4.40
C PHE A 61 -11.50 10.20 5.24
N GLU A 62 -10.27 10.04 5.73
CA GLU A 62 -9.55 11.11 6.45
C GLU A 62 -9.30 12.34 5.56
N GLU A 63 -9.00 12.15 4.28
CA GLU A 63 -8.85 13.23 3.29
C GLU A 63 -10.20 13.94 3.06
N LEU A 64 -11.29 13.19 2.92
CA LEU A 64 -12.64 13.75 2.81
C LEU A 64 -13.00 14.61 4.03
N GLU A 65 -12.75 14.11 5.25
CA GLU A 65 -13.03 14.83 6.50
C GLU A 65 -12.20 16.11 6.65
N ARG A 66 -10.96 16.11 6.13
CA ARG A 66 -10.09 17.30 6.10
C ARG A 66 -10.43 18.28 4.97
N GLY A 67 -11.40 17.94 4.11
CA GLY A 67 -11.75 18.73 2.94
C GLY A 67 -10.69 18.68 1.83
N GLU A 68 -9.75 17.74 1.90
CA GLU A 68 -8.71 17.47 0.89
C GLU A 68 -9.32 16.70 -0.30
N THR A 69 -10.34 17.31 -0.89
CA THR A 69 -11.10 16.75 -2.00
C THR A 69 -10.81 17.54 -3.26
N ARG A 70 -11.11 16.94 -4.42
CA ARG A 70 -11.08 17.65 -5.70
C ARG A 70 -12.41 17.51 -6.43
N PRO A 71 -12.82 18.53 -7.21
CA PRO A 71 -13.97 18.40 -8.10
C PRO A 71 -13.81 17.23 -9.08
N ILE A 72 -14.89 16.51 -9.33
CA ILE A 72 -14.88 15.38 -10.27
C ILE A 72 -14.55 15.82 -11.71
N GLY A 73 -14.93 17.05 -12.09
CA GLY A 73 -14.62 17.61 -13.41
C GLY A 73 -13.12 17.78 -13.63
N ASP A 74 -12.38 18.24 -12.62
CA ASP A 74 -10.94 18.43 -12.69
C ASP A 74 -10.22 17.09 -12.88
N PHE A 75 -10.69 16.05 -12.18
CA PHE A 75 -10.19 14.68 -12.35
C PHE A 75 -10.43 14.15 -13.76
N ILE A 76 -11.65 14.29 -14.30
CA ILE A 76 -11.98 13.84 -15.65
C ILE A 76 -11.06 14.51 -16.67
N GLN A 77 -10.88 15.84 -16.56
CA GLN A 77 -10.02 16.59 -17.48
C GLN A 77 -8.54 16.22 -17.37
N GLU A 78 -8.05 15.89 -16.16
CA GLU A 78 -6.70 15.36 -15.96
C GLU A 78 -6.54 14.01 -16.69
N MET A 79 -7.49 13.09 -16.50
CA MET A 79 -7.43 11.75 -17.11
C MET A 79 -7.53 11.80 -18.63
N GLN A 80 -8.40 12.67 -19.17
CA GLN A 80 -8.49 12.90 -20.61
C GLN A 80 -7.17 13.41 -21.19
N ARG A 81 -6.51 14.36 -20.52
CA ARG A 81 -5.18 14.85 -20.95
C ARG A 81 -4.09 13.80 -20.82
N LYS A 82 -4.08 13.04 -19.73
CA LYS A 82 -3.02 12.07 -19.44
C LYS A 82 -3.05 10.85 -20.36
N TYR A 83 -4.24 10.44 -20.77
CA TYR A 83 -4.45 9.22 -21.57
C TYR A 83 -5.03 9.50 -22.96
N ASP A 84 -5.07 10.77 -23.39
CA ASP A 84 -5.64 11.22 -24.67
C ASP A 84 -7.06 10.66 -24.94
N ILE A 85 -7.87 10.57 -23.87
CA ILE A 85 -9.24 10.07 -23.96
C ILE A 85 -10.09 11.20 -24.53
N SER A 86 -10.49 11.08 -25.80
CA SER A 86 -11.48 11.98 -26.41
C SER A 86 -12.83 11.78 -25.71
N GLY A 87 -13.37 12.86 -25.15
CA GLY A 87 -14.68 12.88 -24.48
C GLY A 87 -15.87 12.80 -25.43
#